data_AF-D6MPE9-F1
#
_entry.id   AF-D6MPE9-F1
#
_cell.length_a   1.000
_cell.length_b   1.000
_cell.length_c   1.000
_cell.angle_alpha   90.00
_cell.angle_beta   90.00
_cell.angle_gamma   90.00
#
_symmetry.space_group_name_H-M   'P 1'
#
loop_
_entity.id
_entity.type
_entity.pdbx_description
1 polymer ?
#
loop_
_entity_poly.entity_id
_entity_poly.type
_entity_poly.pdbx_seq_one_letter_code
_entity_poly.pdbx_strand_id
1 'polypeptide(L)' 'ESKDPENEVIKPTVNGVLSIMKACLKAGTVRRIVFTSSAGSLDVSEHQRKVYDESCWSDVEFCRNKKMTGWMY' A
#
# COMPACT_ATOMS: atom_id res chain seq x y z
N GLU A 1 -16.50 -8.73 -5.65
CA GLU A 1 -15.87 -7.82 -4.68
C GLU A 1 -15.74 -8.55 -3.35
N SER A 2 -14.66 -8.28 -2.61
CA SER A 2 -14.47 -8.83 -1.27
C SER A 2 -15.53 -8.26 -0.33
N LYS A 3 -16.07 -9.08 0.58
CA LYS A 3 -17.04 -8.62 1.59
C LYS A 3 -16.35 -8.02 2.82
N ASP A 4 -15.06 -8.30 2.99
CA ASP A 4 -14.23 -7.83 4.10
C ASP A 4 -12.80 -7.59 3.60
N PRO A 5 -12.60 -6.56 2.77
CA PRO A 5 -11.31 -6.28 2.13
C PRO A 5 -10.19 -5.99 3.14
N GLU A 6 -10.54 -5.46 4.31
CA GLU A 6 -9.59 -5.19 5.39
C GLU A 6 -8.91 -6.48 5.85
N ASN A 7 -9.69 -7.54 6.07
CA ASN A 7 -9.16 -8.83 6.53
C ASN A 7 -8.72 -9.76 5.39
N GLU A 8 -9.31 -9.64 4.20
CA GLU A 8 -9.00 -10.50 3.05
C GLU A 8 -7.82 -10.00 2.20
N VAL A 9 -7.56 -8.68 2.19
CA VAL A 9 -6.58 -8.06 1.28
C VAL A 9 -5.59 -7.15 2.02
N ILE A 10 -6.09 -6.13 2.73
CA ILE A 10 -5.24 -5.07 3.29
C ILE A 10 -4.31 -5.62 4.38
N LYS A 11 -4.85 -6.22 5.45
CA LYS A 11 -4.05 -6.79 6.55
C LYS A 11 -3.12 -7.91 6.06
N PRO A 12 -3.55 -8.88 5.25
CA PRO A 12 -2.63 -9.88 4.70
C PRO A 12 -1.48 -9.29 3.91
N THR A 13 -1.74 -8.26 3.08
CA THR A 13 -0.71 -7.60 2.28
C THR A 13 0.31 -6.87 3.18
N VAL A 14 -0.16 -6.09 4.15
CA VAL A 14 0.71 -5.38 5.11
C VAL A 14 1.53 -6.38 5.93
N ASN A 15 0.88 -7.40 6.49
CA ASN A 15 1.56 -8.43 7.28
C ASN A 15 2.53 -9.26 6.44
N GLY A 16 2.21 -9.53 5.17
CA GLY A 16 3.08 -10.23 4.23
C GLY A 16 4.39 -9.47 3.99
N VAL A 17 4.31 -8.17 3.67
CA VAL A 17 5.50 -7.32 3.48
C VAL A 17 6.34 -7.25 4.74
N LEU A 18 5.72 -7.02 5.91
CA LEU A 18 6.43 -7.00 7.20
C LEU A 18 7.11 -8.33 7.53
N SER A 19 6.46 -9.45 7.19
CA SER A 19 7.02 -10.79 7.43
C SER A 19 8.24 -11.05 6.55
N ILE A 20 8.20 -10.63 5.29
CA ILE A 20 9.35 -10.71 4.37
C ILE A 20 10.52 -9.86 4.91
N MET A 21 10.25 -8.61 5.31
CA MET A 21 11.29 -7.73 5.88
C MET A 21 11.93 -8.33 7.15
N LYS A 22 11.12 -8.90 8.04
CA LYS A 22 11.61 -9.62 9.23
C LYS A 22 12.45 -10.85 8.86
N ALA A 23 12.04 -11.61 7.84
CA ALA A 23 12.80 -12.76 7.36
C ALA A 23 14.16 -12.34 6.77
N CYS A 24 14.20 -11.27 5.97
CA CYS A 24 15.45 -10.70 5.44
C CYS A 24 16.39 -10.26 6.57
N LEU A 25 15.86 -9.59 7.59
CA LEU A 25 16.62 -9.18 8.77
C LEU A 25 17.18 -10.40 9.51
N LYS A 26 16.36 -11.43 9.76
CA LYS A 26 16.78 -12.67 10.42
C LYS A 26 17.83 -13.45 9.64
N ALA A 27 17.76 -13.43 8.30
CA ALA A 27 18.73 -14.11 7.45
C ALA A 27 20.14 -13.52 7.57
N GLY A 28 20.28 -12.23 7.87
CA GLY A 28 21.57 -11.55 8.06
C GLY A 28 22.44 -11.39 6.80
N THR A 29 22.06 -12.03 5.69
CA THR A 29 22.77 -11.98 4.41
C THR A 29 22.17 -10.98 3.43
N VAL A 30 20.92 -10.56 3.64
CA VAL A 30 20.22 -9.60 2.77
C VAL A 30 20.70 -8.18 3.07
N ARG A 31 21.28 -7.52 2.07
CA ARG A 31 21.85 -6.17 2.20
C ARG A 31 20.92 -5.04 1.78
N ARG A 32 19.93 -5.33 0.91
CA ARG A 32 19.02 -4.32 0.36
C ARG A 32 17.68 -4.97 0.01
N ILE A 33 16.61 -4.23 0.27
CA ILE A 33 15.24 -4.56 -0.16
C ILE A 33 14.79 -3.46 -1.13
N VAL A 34 14.21 -3.87 -2.24
CA VAL A 34 13.50 -2.97 -3.17
C VAL A 34 12.04 -3.40 -3.17
N PHE A 35 11.16 -2.49 -2.81
CA PHE A 35 9.72 -2.74 -2.79
C PHE A 35 9.08 -2.02 -3.97
N THR A 36 8.46 -2.79 -4.86
CA THR A 36 7.68 -2.24 -5.97
C THR A 36 6.32 -1.79 -5.43
N SER A 37 6.21 -0.49 -5.16
CA SER A 37 4.93 0.17 -4.87
C SER A 37 4.17 0.50 -6.17
N SER A 38 3.15 1.34 -6.08
CA SER A 38 2.36 1.84 -7.21
C SER A 38 2.23 3.37 -7.15
N ALA A 39 2.00 4.01 -8.31
CA ALA A 39 1.66 5.44 -8.39
C ALA A 39 0.42 5.76 -7.53
N GLY A 40 -0.51 4.81 -7.39
CA GLY A 40 -1.69 4.97 -6.54
C GLY A 40 -1.41 5.03 -5.03
N SER A 41 -0.15 4.89 -4.60
CA SER A 41 0.26 5.24 -3.23
C SER A 41 0.50 6.74 -3.03
N LEU A 42 0.59 7.51 -4.13
CA LEU A 42 0.93 8.93 -4.14
C LEU A 42 -0.23 9.82 -4.61
N ASP A 43 -0.98 9.36 -5.61
CA ASP A 43 -1.86 10.23 -6.40
C ASP A 43 -3.36 10.12 -6.10
N VAL A 44 -3.81 9.23 -5.22
CA VAL A 44 -5.24 9.04 -4.99
C VAL A 44 -5.75 10.00 -3.92
N SER A 45 -6.55 10.99 -4.33
CA SER A 45 -7.16 11.97 -3.44
C SER A 45 -8.40 12.60 -4.10
N GLU A 46 -9.26 13.25 -3.31
CA GLU A 46 -10.41 14.00 -3.85
C GLU A 46 -9.98 15.15 -4.78
N HIS A 47 -8.85 15.78 -4.47
CA HIS A 47 -8.28 16.87 -5.25
C HIS A 47 -6.88 16.52 -5.72
N GLN A 48 -6.77 16.26 -7.01
CA GLN A 48 -5.54 15.86 -7.69
C GLN A 48 -4.57 17.04 -7.82
N ARG A 49 -3.27 16.75 -7.74
CA ARG A 49 -2.20 17.71 -7.95
C ARG A 49 -1.71 17.64 -9.40
N LYS A 50 -1.09 18.72 -9.87
CA LYS A 50 -0.47 18.74 -11.21
C LYS A 50 0.91 18.06 -11.24
N VAL A 51 1.59 18.03 -10.10
CA VAL A 51 2.93 17.48 -9.92
C VAL A 51 2.95 16.74 -8.60
N TYR A 52 3.57 15.56 -8.58
CA TYR A 52 3.78 14.72 -7.40
C TYR A 52 5.27 14.50 -7.21
N ASP A 53 5.68 14.48 -5.95
CA ASP A 53 7.04 14.17 -5.51
C ASP A 53 7.02 13.01 -4.50
N GLU A 54 8.19 12.61 -4.03
CA GLU A 54 8.36 11.48 -3.11
C GLU A 54 7.80 11.74 -1.70
N SER A 55 7.36 12.96 -1.40
CA SER A 55 6.70 13.31 -0.14
C SER A 55 5.17 13.19 -0.19
N CYS A 56 4.62 12.99 -1.39
CA CYS A 56 3.18 12.85 -1.60
C CYS A 56 2.66 11.50 -1.11
N TRP A 57 1.40 11.49 -0.68
CA TRP A 57 0.68 10.28 -0.28
C TRP A 57 -0.78 10.38 -0.68
N SER A 58 -1.34 9.23 -1.04
CA SER A 58 -2.78 9.08 -1.24
C SER A 58 -3.55 9.33 0.05
N ASP A 59 -4.73 9.93 -0.07
CA ASP A 59 -5.68 10.13 1.02
C ASP A 59 -6.40 8.82 1.32
N VAL A 60 -5.97 8.17 2.40
CA VAL A 60 -6.49 6.87 2.84
C VAL A 60 -7.97 6.96 3.23
N GLU A 61 -8.41 8.06 3.82
CA GLU A 61 -9.82 8.23 4.21
C GLU A 61 -10.70 8.37 2.97
N PHE A 62 -10.25 9.13 1.97
CA PHE A 62 -10.91 9.20 0.68
C PHE A 62 -11.02 7.82 0.02
N CYS A 63 -9.94 7.03 -0.01
CA CYS A 63 -9.93 5.67 -0.56
C CYS A 63 -10.97 4.77 0.12
N ARG A 64 -11.06 4.81 1.46
CA ARG A 64 -12.03 4.05 2.25
C ARG A 64 -13.47 4.47 1.94
N ASN A 65 -13.72 5.78 1.93
CA ASN A 65 -15.05 6.33 1.71
C ASN A 65 -15.59 6.05 0.30
N LYS A 66 -14.72 6.09 -0.71
CA LYS A 66 -15.10 5.84 -2.11
C LYS A 66 -15.12 4.37 -2.50
N LYS A 67 -14.69 3.46 -1.61
CA LYS A 67 -14.61 2.02 -1.89
C LYS A 67 -13.92 1.73 -3.22
N MET A 68 -12.75 2.33 -3.44
CA MET A 68 -12.10 2.28 -4.75
C MET A 68 -11.81 0.84 -5.17
N THR A 69 -12.50 0.40 -6.23
CA THR A 69 -12.62 -1.00 -6.65
C THR A 69 -11.32 -1.63 -7.14
N GLY A 70 -10.34 -0.83 -7.57
CA GLY A 70 -8.98 -1.29 -7.90
C GLY A 70 -8.14 -1.73 -6.68
N TRP A 71 -8.66 -1.50 -5.47
CA TRP A 71 -8.00 -1.76 -4.19
C TRP A 71 -8.75 -2.77 -3.33
N MET A 72 -9.79 -3.41 -3.90
CA MET A 72 -10.78 -4.26 -3.23
C MET A 72 -11.47 -3.52 -2.08
N TYR A 73 -12.65 -2.96 -2.34
CA TYR A 73 -13.69 -2.64 -1.37
C TYR A 73 -15.05 -3.02 -1.95
#